data_AF-T1EJH0-F1
#
_entry.id   AF-T1EJH0-F1
#
_cell.length_a   1.000
_cell.length_b   1.000
_cell.length_c   1.000
_cell.angle_alpha   90.00
_cell.angle_beta   90.00
_cell.angle_gamma   90.00
#
_symmetry.space_group_name_H-M   'P 1'
#
loop_
_entity.id
_entity.type
_entity.pdbx_description
1 polymer ?
#
loop_
_entity_poly.entity_id
_entity_poly.type
_entity_poly.pdbx_seq_one_letter_code
_entity_poly.pdbx_strand_id
1 'polypeptide(L)'
;ITTACLPEYVPCLDGYFCISNKWLCDGWMDCYDDSDEKNCGLYVLCAPNQFSCQSGDQCIYLSWKCDQIRDCADGSDETNCGK
;
A
#
# COMPACT_ATOMS: atom_id res chain seq x y z
N ILE A 1 11.54 16.72 -13.90
CA ILE A 1 11.72 16.81 -12.43
C ILE A 1 10.53 16.07 -11.84
N THR A 2 10.74 14.82 -11.45
CA THR A 2 9.74 14.02 -10.74
C THR A 2 9.68 14.58 -9.33
N THR A 3 8.65 15.37 -9.02
CA THR A 3 8.37 15.83 -7.66
C THR A 3 7.94 14.60 -6.86
N ALA A 4 8.91 13.87 -6.33
CA ALA A 4 8.66 12.78 -5.42
C ALA A 4 8.18 13.40 -4.10
N CYS A 5 6.97 13.08 -3.68
CA CYS A 5 6.49 13.41 -2.34
C CYS A 5 7.46 12.82 -1.29
N LEU A 6 7.47 13.42 -0.11
CA LEU A 6 8.18 12.86 1.04
C LEU A 6 7.69 11.44 1.33
N PRO A 7 8.49 10.55 1.94
CA PRO A 7 8.12 9.15 2.15
C PRO A 7 6.83 8.93 2.97
N GLU A 8 6.39 9.93 3.74
CA GLU A 8 5.14 9.89 4.52
C GLU A 8 3.93 10.49 3.78
N TYR A 9 4.14 10.93 2.54
CA TYR A 9 3.17 11.59 1.70
C TYR A 9 3.05 10.90 0.34
N VAL A 10 1.82 10.73 -0.13
CA VAL A 10 1.51 10.14 -1.43
C VAL A 10 1.05 11.22 -2.39
N PRO A 11 1.56 11.21 -3.64
CA PRO A 11 1.03 12.08 -4.68
C PRO A 11 -0.37 11.63 -5.10
N CYS A 12 -1.30 12.57 -5.18
CA CYS A 12 -2.55 12.39 -5.92
C CYS A 12 -2.25 12.02 -7.39
N LEU A 13 -3.20 11.44 -8.11
CA LEU A 13 -3.03 11.06 -9.53
C LEU A 13 -2.74 12.27 -10.43
N ASP A 14 -3.27 13.44 -10.11
CA ASP A 14 -2.90 14.71 -10.74
C ASP A 14 -1.41 15.06 -10.58
N GLY A 15 -0.70 14.49 -9.60
CA GLY A 15 0.74 14.64 -9.41
C GLY A 15 1.20 16.00 -8.84
N TYR A 16 0.26 16.90 -8.55
CA TYR A 16 0.53 18.25 -8.03
C TYR A 16 0.28 18.41 -6.53
N PHE A 17 -0.39 17.45 -5.90
CA PHE A 17 -0.77 17.52 -4.49
C PHE A 17 -0.32 16.25 -3.77
N CYS A 18 0.33 16.41 -2.61
CA CYS A 18 0.81 15.31 -1.80
C CYS A 18 -0.03 15.27 -0.52
N ILE A 19 -0.73 14.17 -0.29
CA ILE A 19 -1.53 13.93 0.92
C ILE A 19 -0.79 12.97 1.85
N SER A 20 -1.14 12.95 3.13
CA SER A 20 -0.53 12.00 4.05
C SER A 20 -1.03 10.58 3.75
N ASN A 21 -0.19 9.56 3.96
CA ASN A 21 -0.61 8.16 3.76
C ASN A 21 -1.86 7.77 4.57
N LYS A 22 -2.15 8.49 5.67
CA LYS A 22 -3.33 8.27 6.52
C LYS A 22 -4.65 8.77 5.91
N TRP A 23 -4.56 9.59 4.87
CA TRP A 23 -5.68 10.20 4.15
C TRP A 23 -5.98 9.46 2.84
N LEU A 24 -5.36 8.31 2.65
CA LEU A 24 -5.72 7.42 1.56
C LEU A 24 -6.80 6.50 2.06
N CYS A 25 -7.92 6.47 1.34
CA CYS A 25 -9.03 5.57 1.62
C CYS A 25 -9.60 5.73 3.02
N ASP A 26 -9.59 6.97 3.52
CA ASP A 26 -10.12 7.31 4.84
C ASP A 26 -11.59 7.74 4.79
N GLY A 27 -12.18 7.73 3.59
CA GLY A 27 -13.56 8.10 3.31
C GLY A 27 -13.74 9.59 3.03
N TRP A 28 -12.66 10.36 2.96
CA TRP A 28 -12.67 11.78 2.66
C TRP A 28 -11.90 12.07 1.37
N MET A 29 -12.43 13.04 0.61
CA MET A 29 -11.78 13.51 -0.60
C MET A 29 -10.69 14.54 -0.22
N ASP A 30 -9.49 14.06 0.08
CA ASP A 30 -8.30 14.87 0.34
C ASP A 30 -7.54 15.21 -0.96
N CYS A 31 -7.64 14.37 -2.01
CA CYS A 31 -7.23 14.73 -3.35
C CYS A 31 -8.34 15.43 -4.14
N TYR A 32 -7.99 16.47 -4.91
CA TYR A 32 -8.97 17.23 -5.72
C TYR A 32 -9.65 16.39 -6.81
N ASP A 33 -8.98 15.35 -7.29
CA ASP A 33 -9.49 14.37 -8.24
C ASP A 33 -10.09 13.13 -7.56
N ASP A 34 -10.23 13.13 -6.22
CA ASP A 34 -10.75 12.00 -5.43
C ASP A 34 -9.92 10.73 -5.67
N SER A 35 -8.65 10.89 -6.06
CA SER A 35 -7.76 9.78 -6.41
C SER A 35 -7.25 8.99 -5.22
N ASP A 36 -7.28 9.62 -4.06
CA ASP A 36 -6.99 9.05 -2.75
C ASP A 36 -8.05 8.07 -2.27
N GLU A 37 -9.31 8.29 -2.65
CA GLU A 37 -10.45 7.41 -2.37
C GLU A 37 -10.73 6.43 -3.52
N LYS A 38 -10.07 6.64 -4.67
CA LYS A 38 -10.16 5.73 -5.80
C LYS A 38 -9.10 4.66 -5.67
N ASN A 39 -9.52 3.42 -5.94
CA ASN A 39 -8.62 2.28 -6.03
C ASN A 39 -8.04 1.82 -4.67
N CYS A 40 -8.82 1.97 -3.60
CA CYS A 40 -8.49 1.47 -2.26
C CYS A 40 -8.20 -0.03 -2.16
N GLY A 41 -8.64 -0.82 -3.15
CA GLY A 41 -8.27 -2.23 -3.29
C GLY A 41 -6.91 -2.47 -3.97
N LEU A 42 -6.35 -1.48 -4.66
CA LEU A 42 -4.98 -1.52 -5.20
C LEU A 42 -3.97 -0.83 -4.27
N TYR A 43 -4.46 0.09 -3.44
CA TYR A 43 -3.70 0.70 -2.35
C TYR A 43 -4.15 0.10 -1.02
N VAL A 44 -4.02 -1.22 -0.85
CA VAL A 44 -3.87 -1.73 0.51
C VAL A 44 -2.50 -1.23 1.00
N LEU A 45 -2.55 -0.05 1.61
CA LEU A 45 -1.42 0.60 2.27
C LEU A 45 -1.17 -0.15 3.55
N CYS A 46 -0.55 -1.31 3.39
CA CYS A 46 0.12 -1.95 4.48
C CYS A 46 1.04 -0.93 5.14
N ALA A 47 1.07 -0.94 6.48
CA ALA A 47 1.99 -0.10 7.22
C ALA A 47 3.43 -0.31 6.68
N PRO A 48 4.35 0.66 6.83
CA PRO A 48 5.71 0.54 6.28
C PRO A 48 6.48 -0.71 6.77
N ASN A 49 6.03 -1.36 7.84
CA ASN A 49 6.54 -2.62 8.38
C ASN A 49 5.69 -3.86 8.00
N GLN A 50 4.82 -3.74 7.01
CA GLN A 50 3.90 -4.77 6.55
C GLN A 50 4.08 -5.04 5.06
N PHE A 51 3.78 -6.28 4.67
CA PHE A 51 3.79 -6.79 3.31
C PHE A 51 2.35 -6.95 2.82
N SER A 52 2.05 -6.44 1.63
CA SER A 52 0.78 -6.68 0.95
C SER A 52 0.81 -8.03 0.27
N CYS A 53 -0.17 -8.87 0.62
CA CYS A 53 -0.40 -10.11 -0.10
C CYS A 53 -0.75 -9.82 -1.55
N GLN A 54 -0.47 -10.76 -2.46
CA GLN A 54 -0.69 -10.55 -3.88
C GLN A 54 -2.17 -10.52 -4.26
N SER A 55 -3.02 -11.13 -3.44
CA SER A 55 -4.46 -10.92 -3.43
C SER A 55 -4.86 -9.45 -3.29
N GLY A 56 -4.03 -8.62 -2.67
CA GLY A 56 -4.29 -7.19 -2.46
C GLY A 56 -5.28 -6.91 -1.35
N ASP A 57 -5.88 -7.93 -0.71
CA ASP A 57 -6.92 -7.77 0.33
C ASP A 57 -6.37 -7.95 1.76
N GLN A 58 -5.08 -8.26 1.91
CA GLN A 58 -4.47 -8.62 3.18
C GLN A 58 -3.08 -8.01 3.36
N CYS A 59 -2.81 -7.51 4.57
CA CYS A 59 -1.50 -7.11 5.04
C CYS A 59 -1.01 -8.07 6.13
N ILE A 60 0.25 -8.48 6.02
CA ILE A 60 0.96 -9.24 7.05
C ILE A 60 2.20 -8.47 7.48
N TYR A 61 2.86 -8.85 8.58
CA TYR A 61 4.13 -8.22 8.92
C TYR A 61 5.23 -8.58 7.92
N LEU A 62 6.15 -7.66 7.62
CA LEU A 62 7.31 -7.97 6.78
C LEU A 62 8.14 -9.15 7.32
N SER A 63 8.13 -9.36 8.63
CA SER A 63 8.80 -10.49 9.29
C SER A 63 8.17 -11.85 8.99
N TRP A 64 6.92 -11.88 8.52
CA TRP A 64 6.19 -13.09 8.16
C TRP A 64 6.38 -13.45 6.68
N LYS A 65 6.94 -12.55 5.89
CA LYS A 65 7.31 -12.89 4.52
C LYS A 65 8.49 -13.85 4.55
N CYS A 66 8.35 -15.03 3.94
CA CYS A 66 9.39 -16.05 3.82
C CYS A 66 9.78 -16.71 5.14
N ASP A 67 8.82 -16.87 6.05
CA ASP A 67 9.04 -17.49 7.36
C ASP A 67 8.65 -18.98 7.42
N GLN A 68 8.28 -19.56 6.26
CA GLN A 68 7.78 -20.93 6.08
C GLN A 68 6.35 -21.14 6.60
N ILE A 69 5.65 -20.08 6.98
CA ILE A 69 4.25 -20.08 7.37
C ILE A 69 3.45 -19.38 6.28
N ARG A 70 2.25 -19.91 6.01
CA ARG A 70 1.33 -19.29 5.06
C ARG A 70 0.44 -18.31 5.81
N ASP A 71 0.85 -17.05 5.84
CA ASP A 71 0.09 -15.98 6.48
C ASP A 71 -0.85 -15.29 5.49
N CYS A 72 -0.45 -15.14 4.22
CA CYS A 72 -1.37 -14.68 3.19
C CYS A 72 -2.42 -15.75 2.83
N ALA A 73 -3.68 -15.36 2.65
CA ALA A 73 -4.75 -16.28 2.23
C ALA A 73 -4.44 -16.97 0.89
N ASP A 74 -3.79 -16.26 -0.03
CA ASP A 74 -3.28 -16.78 -1.30
C ASP A 74 -1.92 -17.50 -1.15
N GLY A 75 -1.23 -17.32 -0.03
CA GLY A 75 0.12 -17.83 0.23
C GLY A 75 1.23 -17.14 -0.56
N SER A 76 0.96 -15.92 -1.04
CA SER A 76 1.92 -15.15 -1.85
C SER A 76 3.20 -14.78 -1.08
N ASP A 77 3.10 -14.65 0.23
CA ASP A 77 4.21 -14.41 1.16
C ASP A 77 5.33 -15.45 1.04
N GLU A 78 5.00 -16.71 0.73
CA GLU A 78 5.94 -17.83 0.65
C GLU A 78 6.40 -18.18 -0.78
N THR A 79 6.00 -17.41 -1.81
CA THR A 79 6.20 -17.79 -3.22
C THR A 79 7.43 -17.18 -3.91
N ASN A 80 8.06 -16.15 -3.33
CA ASN A 80 9.23 -15.48 -3.92
C ASN A 80 10.35 -15.24 -2.90
N CYS A 81 10.67 -16.30 -2.16
CA CYS A 81 11.72 -16.32 -1.15
C CYS A 81 13.02 -16.73 -1.82
N GLY A 82 13.74 -15.74 -2.36
CA GLY A 82 15.07 -15.96 -2.92
C GLY A 82 15.96 -16.61 -1.87
N LYS A 83 16.40 -17.84 -2.16
CA LYS A 83 17.36 -18.58 -1.34
C LYS A 83 18.73 -17.93 -1.34
#